data_AF-A0A3D9QW88-F1
#
_entry.id   AF-A0A3D9QW88-F1
#
_cell.length_a   1.000
_cell.length_b   1.000
_cell.length_c   1.000
_cell.angle_alpha   90.00
_cell.angle_beta   90.00
_cell.angle_gamma   90.00
#
_symmetry.space_group_name_H-M   'P 1'
#
loop_
_entity.id
_entity.type
_entity.pdbx_description
1 polymer ?
#
loop_
_entity_poly.entity_id
_entity_poly.type
_entity_poly.pdbx_seq_one_letter_code
_entity_poly.pdbx_strand_id
1 'polypeptide(L)'
;MRKPITVFIFILMAGLLLGCNAKSHNITEQESVTGDRLYIVDHYKEKLAAMKLKEVAAMPYFHSPFIVVAADEAGQQFAIIFREDGTKKAIPLPVTYEQIVDLVEQRGFDLSTVGSSWNLHLFEINQKLYWVFGDGQGQLVLDLNGHEVADPFQQDELNDTSS
;
A
#
# COMPACT_ATOMS: atom_id res chain seq x y z
N MET A 1 28.65 57.47 -40.58
CA MET A 1 28.30 56.13 -41.10
C MET A 1 29.08 55.11 -40.29
N ARG A 2 28.38 54.19 -39.62
CA ARG A 2 28.96 53.31 -38.59
C ARG A 2 29.32 51.93 -39.16
N LYS A 3 30.56 51.53 -38.86
CA LYS A 3 31.10 50.17 -38.66
C LYS A 3 31.14 49.23 -39.87
N PRO A 4 32.29 48.56 -40.02
CA PRO A 4 32.22 47.10 -40.00
C PRO A 4 33.32 46.48 -39.14
N ILE A 5 33.19 45.16 -38.94
CA ILE A 5 34.23 44.23 -38.46
C ILE A 5 34.38 44.21 -36.93
N THR A 6 33.72 43.24 -36.30
CA THR A 6 34.38 42.15 -35.55
C THR A 6 33.29 41.14 -35.19
N VAL A 7 32.95 40.29 -36.17
CA VAL A 7 32.38 38.97 -35.90
C VAL A 7 33.58 38.06 -35.72
N PHE A 8 33.67 37.41 -34.57
CA PHE A 8 34.41 36.18 -34.22
C PHE A 8 34.82 36.28 -32.75
N ILE A 9 34.77 35.15 -32.04
CA ILE A 9 34.95 34.96 -30.60
C ILE A 9 33.62 35.04 -29.82
N PHE A 10 32.83 33.98 -29.92
CA PHE A 10 32.12 33.36 -28.77
C PHE A 10 31.71 31.91 -29.11
N ILE A 11 32.64 31.14 -29.67
CA ILE A 11 32.56 29.67 -29.75
C ILE A 11 33.87 29.14 -29.19
N LEU A 12 34.04 29.20 -27.86
CA LEU A 12 35.04 28.41 -27.15
C LEU A 12 34.76 28.40 -25.64
N MET A 13 33.61 27.86 -25.24
CA MET A 13 33.31 27.50 -23.83
C MET A 13 32.29 26.35 -23.81
N ALA A 14 32.47 25.39 -24.71
CA ALA A 14 31.81 24.10 -24.70
C ALA A 14 32.90 23.04 -24.45
N GLY A 15 33.11 22.72 -23.19
CA GLY A 15 34.10 21.72 -22.80
C GLY A 15 34.72 22.06 -21.47
N LEU A 16 33.95 21.83 -20.39
CA LEU A 16 34.41 21.50 -19.03
C LEU A 16 33.17 21.37 -18.12
N LEU A 17 32.30 20.41 -18.44
CA LEU A 17 31.49 19.74 -17.43
C LEU A 17 31.87 18.27 -17.49
N LEU A 18 33.01 17.98 -16.85
CA LEU A 18 33.37 16.64 -16.41
C LEU A 18 32.23 16.15 -15.52
N GLY A 19 31.41 15.28 -16.09
CA GLY A 19 30.39 14.55 -15.35
C GLY A 19 31.05 13.79 -14.22
N CYS A 20 30.75 14.18 -12.99
CA CYS A 20 30.95 13.33 -11.84
C CYS A 20 30.19 12.03 -12.10
N ASN A 21 30.95 10.94 -12.16
CA ASN A 21 30.43 9.58 -12.09
C ASN A 21 29.61 9.43 -10.80
N ALA A 22 28.31 9.69 -10.89
CA ALA A 22 27.36 9.11 -9.96
C ALA A 22 27.42 7.61 -10.23
N LYS A 23 28.17 6.89 -9.38
CA LYS A 23 28.02 5.46 -9.20
C LYS A 23 26.52 5.20 -9.12
N SER A 24 25.97 4.65 -10.20
CA SER A 24 24.73 3.88 -10.12
C SER A 24 25.05 2.78 -9.13
N HIS A 25 24.64 2.98 -7.87
CA HIS A 25 24.36 1.88 -7.00
C HIS A 25 23.24 1.13 -7.71
N ASN A 26 23.62 0.22 -8.61
CA ASN A 26 22.90 -1.03 -8.78
C ASN A 26 22.77 -1.56 -7.36
N ILE A 27 21.60 -1.34 -6.75
CA ILE A 27 21.14 -2.14 -5.65
C ILE A 27 20.96 -3.51 -6.28
N THR A 28 22.08 -4.23 -6.35
CA THR A 28 22.09 -5.67 -6.51
C THR A 28 21.24 -6.14 -5.36
N GLU A 29 20.14 -6.80 -5.69
CA GLU A 29 19.19 -7.41 -4.77
C GLU A 29 19.97 -7.99 -3.59
N GLN A 30 19.96 -7.24 -2.49
CA GLN A 30 20.55 -7.70 -1.26
C GLN A 30 19.55 -8.73 -0.74
N GLU A 31 19.82 -10.00 -1.07
CA GLU A 31 19.33 -11.14 -0.30
C GLU A 31 19.71 -10.87 1.16
N SER A 32 18.71 -10.44 1.93
CA SER A 32 18.78 -10.38 3.38
C SER A 32 17.95 -11.54 3.91
N VAL A 33 18.63 -12.47 4.54
CA VAL A 33 18.04 -13.63 5.21
C VAL A 33 17.62 -13.22 6.63
N THR A 34 16.36 -13.49 6.96
CA THR A 34 15.68 -13.47 8.28
C THR A 34 15.22 -12.11 8.83
N GLY A 35 14.06 -11.72 8.32
CA GLY A 35 13.08 -10.81 8.91
C GLY A 35 11.89 -10.87 7.96
N ASP A 36 10.73 -11.36 8.40
CA ASP A 36 9.60 -11.70 7.54
C ASP A 36 9.29 -10.55 6.57
N ARG A 37 9.66 -10.71 5.30
CA ARG A 37 9.40 -9.69 4.29
C ARG A 37 7.90 -9.66 4.09
N LEU A 38 7.31 -8.47 4.11
CA LEU A 38 5.91 -8.32 3.79
C LEU A 38 5.65 -8.82 2.37
N TYR A 39 4.62 -9.66 2.23
CA TYR A 39 4.11 -10.14 0.96
C TYR A 39 3.44 -9.00 0.21
N ILE A 40 4.04 -8.64 -0.91
CA ILE A 40 3.55 -7.64 -1.86
C ILE A 40 3.57 -8.30 -3.23
N VAL A 41 2.47 -8.20 -3.95
CA VAL A 41 2.36 -8.80 -5.29
C VAL A 41 3.16 -8.00 -6.31
N ASP A 42 3.96 -8.70 -7.11
CA ASP A 42 4.73 -8.08 -8.19
C ASP A 42 3.83 -7.29 -9.14
N HIS A 43 4.31 -6.10 -9.50
CA HIS A 43 3.67 -5.18 -10.43
C HIS A 43 2.20 -4.87 -10.09
N TYR A 44 1.83 -4.87 -8.80
CA TYR A 44 0.44 -4.66 -8.42
C TYR A 44 -0.07 -3.27 -8.84
N LYS A 45 0.79 -2.24 -8.86
CA LYS A 45 0.41 -0.88 -9.28
C LYS A 45 0.02 -0.83 -10.76
N GLU A 46 0.75 -1.55 -11.61
CA GLU A 46 0.42 -1.73 -13.01
C GLU A 46 -0.88 -2.53 -13.18
N LYS A 47 -1.08 -3.55 -12.34
CA LYS A 47 -2.35 -4.30 -12.28
C LYS A 47 -3.53 -3.40 -11.86
N LEU A 48 -3.34 -2.48 -10.91
CA LEU A 48 -4.34 -1.48 -10.52
C LEU A 48 -4.64 -0.51 -11.67
N ALA A 49 -3.60 0.05 -12.30
CA ALA A 49 -3.74 0.95 -13.42
C ALA A 49 -4.47 0.30 -14.61
N ALA A 50 -4.21 -0.98 -14.90
CA ALA A 50 -4.92 -1.74 -15.93
C ALA A 50 -6.42 -1.92 -15.63
N MET A 51 -6.82 -1.84 -14.36
CA MET A 51 -8.23 -1.81 -13.93
C MET A 51 -8.83 -0.40 -13.90
N LYS A 52 -8.06 0.64 -14.24
CA LYS A 52 -8.42 2.06 -14.03
C LYS A 52 -8.69 2.39 -12.56
N LEU A 53 -7.93 1.74 -11.67
CA LEU A 53 -8.01 1.97 -10.24
C LEU A 53 -6.74 2.69 -9.76
N LYS A 54 -6.92 3.61 -8.82
CA LYS A 54 -5.84 4.30 -8.11
C LYS A 54 -5.75 3.77 -6.68
N GLU A 55 -4.54 3.46 -6.23
CA GLU A 55 -4.28 3.08 -4.85
C GLU A 55 -4.72 4.17 -3.87
N VAL A 56 -5.45 3.76 -2.83
CA VAL A 56 -5.83 4.56 -1.65
C VAL A 56 -4.96 4.16 -0.48
N ALA A 57 -4.91 2.86 -0.16
CA ALA A 57 -4.08 2.32 0.91
C ALA A 57 -3.68 0.88 0.58
N ALA A 58 -2.39 0.56 0.64
CA ALA A 58 -1.88 -0.80 0.52
C ALA A 58 -1.75 -1.43 1.91
N MET A 59 -2.22 -2.67 2.08
CA MET A 59 -2.20 -3.39 3.36
C MET A 59 -1.39 -4.67 3.22
N PRO A 60 -0.06 -4.55 3.08
CA PRO A 60 0.81 -5.71 2.99
C PRO A 60 0.87 -6.44 4.34
N TYR A 61 0.97 -7.77 4.28
CA TYR A 61 1.09 -8.65 5.44
C TYR A 61 2.14 -9.72 5.19
N PHE A 62 2.48 -10.56 6.16
CA PHE A 62 3.57 -11.53 6.01
C PHE A 62 3.26 -12.71 5.07
N HIS A 63 2.00 -12.88 4.67
CA HIS A 63 1.56 -13.94 3.76
C HIS A 63 0.43 -13.47 2.84
N SER A 64 0.10 -14.29 1.84
CA SER A 64 -1.06 -14.10 0.97
C SER A 64 -2.38 -14.13 1.79
N PRO A 65 -3.42 -13.37 1.39
CA PRO A 65 -3.48 -12.46 0.25
C PRO A 65 -2.83 -11.09 0.51
N PHE A 66 -2.37 -10.44 -0.57
CA PHE A 66 -2.05 -9.02 -0.55
C PHE A 66 -3.30 -8.22 -0.89
N ILE A 67 -3.73 -7.33 0.02
CA ILE A 67 -4.95 -6.54 -0.12
C ILE A 67 -4.60 -5.07 -0.30
N VAL A 68 -5.26 -4.42 -1.26
CA VAL A 68 -5.13 -2.98 -1.52
C VAL A 68 -6.51 -2.36 -1.61
N VAL A 69 -6.72 -1.27 -0.89
CA VAL A 69 -7.86 -0.38 -1.13
C VAL A 69 -7.53 0.50 -2.33
N ALA A 70 -8.40 0.50 -3.32
CA ALA A 70 -8.24 1.32 -4.51
C ALA A 70 -9.56 1.97 -4.92
N ALA A 71 -9.48 3.16 -5.51
CA ALA A 71 -10.63 3.93 -5.98
C ALA A 71 -10.69 3.98 -7.51
N ASP A 72 -11.89 3.97 -8.08
CA ASP A 72 -12.10 4.29 -9.48
C ASP A 72 -12.18 5.82 -9.72
N GLU A 73 -12.39 6.22 -10.98
CA GLU A 73 -12.51 7.63 -11.37
C GLU A 73 -13.74 8.33 -10.74
N ALA A 74 -14.77 7.58 -10.35
CA ALA A 74 -15.96 8.10 -9.68
C ALA A 74 -15.77 8.22 -8.15
N GLY A 75 -14.62 7.75 -7.64
CA GLY A 75 -14.32 7.74 -6.20
C GLY A 75 -14.90 6.54 -5.45
N GLN A 76 -15.52 5.57 -6.13
CA GLN A 76 -15.95 4.33 -5.49
C GLN A 76 -14.71 3.52 -5.10
N GLN A 77 -14.63 3.14 -3.82
CA GLN A 77 -13.52 2.34 -3.31
C GLN A 77 -13.83 0.85 -3.36
N PHE A 78 -12.77 0.06 -3.55
CA PHE A 78 -12.79 -1.40 -3.64
C PHE A 78 -11.63 -1.97 -2.82
N ALA A 79 -11.87 -3.10 -2.16
CA ALA A 79 -10.81 -4.00 -1.72
C ALA A 79 -10.39 -4.89 -2.88
N ILE A 80 -9.15 -4.72 -3.32
CA ILE A 80 -8.51 -5.54 -4.35
C ILE A 80 -7.65 -6.59 -3.65
N ILE A 81 -8.06 -7.84 -3.77
CA ILE A 81 -7.42 -9.00 -3.16
C ILE A 81 -6.60 -9.69 -4.24
N PHE A 82 -5.28 -9.72 -4.09
CA PHE A 82 -4.37 -10.49 -4.91
C PHE A 82 -3.89 -11.73 -4.15
N ARG A 83 -4.09 -12.91 -4.73
CA ARG A 83 -3.66 -14.19 -4.17
C ARG A 83 -2.40 -14.71 -4.85
N GLU A 84 -1.71 -15.62 -4.16
CA GLU A 84 -0.49 -16.25 -4.64
C GLU A 84 -0.69 -17.08 -5.92
N ASP A 85 -1.86 -17.70 -6.08
CA ASP A 85 -2.26 -18.43 -7.29
C ASP A 85 -2.53 -17.52 -8.50
N GLY A 86 -2.30 -16.21 -8.36
CA GLY A 86 -2.55 -15.19 -9.37
C GLY A 86 -4.01 -14.77 -9.48
N THR A 87 -4.92 -15.36 -8.69
CA THR A 87 -6.32 -14.94 -8.68
C THR A 87 -6.45 -13.53 -8.09
N LYS A 88 -7.42 -12.79 -8.63
CA LYS A 88 -7.74 -11.43 -8.19
C LYS A 88 -9.23 -11.29 -7.98
N LYS A 89 -9.62 -10.69 -6.86
CA LYS A 89 -11.01 -10.33 -6.53
C LYS A 89 -11.09 -8.84 -6.24
N ALA A 90 -12.14 -8.19 -6.75
CA ALA A 90 -12.49 -6.81 -6.39
C ALA A 90 -13.80 -6.85 -5.62
N ILE A 91 -13.81 -6.28 -4.41
CA ILE A 91 -15.01 -6.20 -3.56
C ILE A 91 -15.32 -4.72 -3.34
N PRO A 92 -16.50 -4.21 -3.73
CA PRO A 92 -16.86 -2.82 -3.45
C PRO A 92 -16.96 -2.59 -1.94
N LEU A 93 -16.38 -1.49 -1.48
CA LEU A 93 -16.45 -1.09 -0.08
C LEU A 93 -17.68 -0.18 0.13
N PRO A 94 -18.54 -0.47 1.12
CA PRO A 94 -19.73 0.33 1.40
C PRO A 94 -19.41 1.63 2.13
N VAL A 95 -18.23 1.72 2.77
CA VAL A 95 -17.66 2.92 3.37
C VAL A 95 -16.22 3.09 2.88
N THR A 96 -15.71 4.31 2.88
CA THR A 96 -14.34 4.59 2.42
C THR A 96 -13.31 4.25 3.49
N TYR A 97 -12.06 4.04 3.07
CA TYR A 97 -10.93 3.86 3.97
C TYR A 97 -10.79 5.03 4.95
N GLU A 98 -10.98 6.27 4.48
CA GLU A 98 -10.92 7.47 5.32
C GLU A 98 -12.00 7.45 6.41
N GLN A 99 -13.21 6.98 6.09
CA GLN A 99 -14.27 6.83 7.10
C GLN A 99 -13.92 5.77 8.14
N ILE A 100 -13.22 4.70 7.76
CA ILE A 100 -12.72 3.70 8.72
C ILE A 100 -11.63 4.31 9.61
N VAL A 101 -10.70 5.08 9.05
CA VAL A 101 -9.68 5.80 9.82
C VAL A 101 -10.34 6.71 10.85
N ASP A 102 -11.32 7.53 10.44
CA ASP A 102 -12.05 8.42 11.34
C ASP A 102 -12.75 7.64 12.46
N LEU A 103 -13.36 6.49 12.16
CA LEU A 103 -14.01 5.64 13.16
C LEU A 103 -13.00 5.08 14.17
N VAL A 104 -11.85 4.62 13.70
CA VAL A 104 -10.78 4.09 14.58
C VAL A 104 -10.27 5.20 15.51
N GLU A 105 -10.03 6.40 14.98
CA GLU A 105 -9.60 7.56 15.78
C GLU A 105 -10.65 7.99 16.81
N GLN A 106 -11.94 7.97 16.45
CA GLN A 106 -13.04 8.24 17.38
C GLN A 106 -13.14 7.23 18.53
N ARG A 107 -12.61 6.01 18.36
CA ARG A 107 -12.50 5.01 19.42
C ARG A 107 -11.27 5.19 20.31
N GLY A 108 -10.46 6.22 20.06
CA GLY A 108 -9.31 6.59 20.88
C GLY A 108 -8.00 5.96 20.46
N PHE A 109 -7.95 5.30 19.30
CA PHE A 109 -6.71 4.80 18.72
C PHE A 109 -6.02 5.88 17.89
N ASP A 110 -4.69 5.90 17.89
CA ASP A 110 -3.90 6.86 17.12
C ASP A 110 -3.58 6.29 15.72
N LEU A 111 -4.02 6.98 14.67
CA LEU A 111 -3.64 6.70 13.28
C LEU A 111 -2.92 7.89 12.63
N SER A 112 -2.57 8.92 13.40
CA SER A 112 -2.08 10.21 12.90
C SER A 112 -0.68 10.14 12.29
N THR A 113 0.11 9.12 12.65
CA THR A 113 1.46 8.92 12.12
C THR A 113 1.46 7.88 11.00
N VAL A 114 2.43 8.00 10.09
CA VAL A 114 2.64 6.96 9.08
C VAL A 114 2.85 5.61 9.74
N GLY A 115 3.57 5.50 10.86
CA GLY A 115 3.83 4.21 11.51
C GLY A 115 2.58 3.59 12.13
N SER A 116 1.76 4.41 12.81
CA SER A 116 0.54 3.94 13.44
C SER A 116 -0.54 3.55 12.42
N SER A 117 -0.55 4.14 11.22
CA SER A 117 -1.48 3.73 10.17
C SER A 117 -1.20 2.33 9.61
N TRP A 118 0.01 1.78 9.78
CA TRP A 118 0.29 0.37 9.46
C TRP A 118 -0.42 -0.60 10.40
N ASN A 119 -0.89 -0.15 11.56
CA ASN A 119 -1.61 -1.01 12.49
C ASN A 119 -3.05 -1.28 12.05
N LEU A 120 -3.57 -0.53 11.05
CA LEU A 120 -4.86 -0.77 10.44
C LEU A 120 -4.70 -1.66 9.19
N HIS A 121 -5.29 -2.84 9.25
CA HIS A 121 -5.29 -3.82 8.17
C HIS A 121 -6.71 -4.18 7.75
N LEU A 122 -6.85 -4.68 6.52
CA LEU A 122 -8.04 -5.35 6.03
C LEU A 122 -7.69 -6.83 5.82
N PHE A 123 -8.29 -7.72 6.61
CA PHE A 123 -8.05 -9.15 6.55
C PHE A 123 -9.19 -9.90 5.86
N GLU A 124 -8.86 -10.95 5.12
CA GLU A 124 -9.82 -11.95 4.64
C GLU A 124 -9.79 -13.17 5.58
N ILE A 125 -10.88 -13.41 6.31
CA ILE A 125 -11.02 -14.50 7.28
C ILE A 125 -12.34 -15.20 6.97
N ASN A 126 -12.31 -16.53 6.78
CA ASN A 126 -13.50 -17.31 6.44
C ASN A 126 -14.31 -16.71 5.27
N GLN A 127 -13.60 -16.23 4.23
CA GLN A 127 -14.14 -15.60 3.01
C GLN A 127 -14.88 -14.26 3.25
N LYS A 128 -14.75 -13.67 4.43
CA LYS A 128 -15.29 -12.36 4.79
C LYS A 128 -14.15 -11.39 5.05
N LEU A 129 -14.40 -10.10 4.80
CA LEU A 129 -13.43 -9.04 5.05
C LEU A 129 -13.70 -8.34 6.37
N TYR A 130 -12.64 -8.03 7.10
CA TYR A 130 -12.66 -7.35 8.38
C TYR A 130 -11.58 -6.29 8.45
N TRP A 131 -11.94 -5.10 8.90
CA TRP A 131 -10.98 -4.09 9.31
C TRP A 131 -10.48 -4.42 10.70
N VAL A 132 -9.17 -4.47 10.88
CA VAL A 132 -8.55 -4.79 12.15
C VAL A 132 -7.50 -3.75 12.44
N PHE A 133 -7.67 -3.06 13.57
CA PHE A 133 -6.64 -2.24 14.17
C PHE A 133 -6.07 -2.95 15.40
N GLY A 134 -4.75 -2.95 15.57
CA GLY A 134 -4.11 -3.41 16.80
C GLY A 134 -2.77 -2.75 17.03
N ASP A 135 -2.57 -2.13 18.19
CA ASP A 135 -1.33 -1.44 18.59
C ASP A 135 -0.57 -2.16 19.71
N GLY A 136 -1.00 -3.38 20.06
CA GLY A 136 -0.45 -4.17 21.17
C GLY A 136 -0.97 -3.76 22.55
N GLN A 137 -1.73 -2.67 22.68
CA GLN A 137 -2.45 -2.28 23.90
C GLN A 137 -3.94 -2.57 23.79
N GLY A 138 -4.50 -2.44 22.60
CA GLY A 138 -5.88 -2.78 22.29
C GLY A 138 -6.05 -3.28 20.86
N GLN A 139 -7.25 -3.77 20.59
CA GLN A 139 -7.67 -4.22 19.26
C GLN A 139 -9.07 -3.70 18.98
N LEU A 140 -9.32 -3.34 17.73
CA LEU A 140 -10.65 -3.02 17.21
C LEU A 140 -10.88 -3.82 15.94
N VAL A 141 -12.02 -4.51 15.88
CA VAL A 141 -12.44 -5.26 14.70
C VAL A 141 -13.76 -4.72 14.18
N LEU A 142 -13.79 -4.33 12.91
CA LEU A 142 -14.98 -3.82 12.24
C LEU A 142 -15.35 -4.69 11.02
N ASP A 143 -16.65 -4.79 10.75
CA ASP A 143 -17.15 -5.26 9.46
C ASP A 143 -16.88 -4.24 8.35
N LEU A 144 -17.19 -4.59 7.09
CA LEU A 144 -17.01 -3.68 5.96
C LEU A 144 -17.84 -2.41 6.04
N ASN A 145 -18.90 -2.34 6.86
CA ASN A 145 -19.72 -1.15 7.05
C ASN A 145 -19.20 -0.25 8.19
N GLY A 146 -18.12 -0.65 8.87
CA GLY A 146 -17.57 0.07 10.01
C GLY A 146 -18.25 -0.25 11.34
N HIS A 147 -19.06 -1.31 11.43
CA HIS A 147 -19.64 -1.76 12.69
C HIS A 147 -18.67 -2.66 13.44
N GLU A 148 -18.53 -2.44 14.75
CA GLU A 148 -17.74 -3.30 15.61
C GLU A 148 -18.34 -4.71 15.68
N VAL A 149 -17.47 -5.71 15.56
CA VAL A 149 -17.85 -7.13 15.59
C VAL A 149 -16.93 -7.90 16.52
N ALA A 150 -17.38 -9.09 16.94
CA ALA A 150 -16.54 -10.00 17.69
C ALA A 150 -15.30 -10.39 16.87
N ASP A 151 -14.20 -10.65 17.58
CA ASP A 151 -12.94 -11.07 16.98
C ASP A 151 -13.11 -12.37 16.17
N PRO A 152 -12.98 -12.34 14.84
CA PRO A 152 -13.14 -13.52 14.00
C PRO A 152 -11.98 -14.52 14.17
N PHE A 153 -10.84 -14.12 14.72
CA PHE A 153 -9.69 -15.01 14.93
C PHE A 153 -9.91 -15.97 16.11
N GLN A 154 -10.78 -15.64 17.07
CA GLN A 154 -11.07 -16.49 18.23
C GLN A 154 -12.12 -17.58 17.94
N GLN A 155 -12.86 -17.48 16.85
CA GLN A 155 -13.89 -18.46 16.50
C GLN A 155 -13.29 -19.76 15.95
N ASP A 156 -12.08 -19.73 15.40
CA ASP A 156 -11.42 -20.91 14.82
C ASP A 156 -10.76 -21.80 15.89
N GLU A 157 -10.30 -21.24 17.03
CA GLU A 157 -9.67 -22.04 18.12
C GLU A 157 -10.62 -23.04 18.79
N LEU A 158 -11.94 -22.84 18.71
CA LEU A 158 -12.93 -23.74 19.30
C LEU A 158 -13.32 -24.92 18.40
N ASN A 159 -12.97 -24.90 17.11
CA ASN A 159 -13.31 -25.97 16.17
C ASN A 159 -12.16 -26.96 15.91
N ASP A 160 -10.92 -26.63 16.27
CA ASP A 160 -9.74 -27.48 16.03
C ASP A 160 -9.37 -28.42 17.21
N THR A 161 -10.17 -28.47 18.28
CA THR A 161 -9.95 -29.42 19.41
C THR A 161 -10.75 -30.71 19.31
N SER A 162 -11.34 -31.03 18.15
CA SER A 162 -12.03 -32.30 17.90
C SER A 162 -11.38 -33.05 16.73
N SER A 163 -10.25 -33.72 17.00
CA SER A 163 -9.74 -34.84 16.18
C SER A 163 -8.96 -35.81 17.06
#